data_AF-A0A956PNG9-F1
#
_entry.id   AF-A0A956PNG9-F1
#
_cell.length_a   1.000
_cell.length_b   1.000
_cell.length_c   1.000
_cell.angle_alpha   90.00
_cell.angle_beta   90.00
_cell.angle_gamma   90.00
#
_symmetry.space_group_name_H-M   'P 1'
#
loop_
_entity.id
_entity.type
_entity.pdbx_description
1 polymer ?
#
loop_
_entity_poly.entity_id
_entity_poly.type
_entity_poly.pdbx_seq_one_letter_code
_entity_poly.pdbx_strand_id
1 'polypeptide(L)'
;MTDDPRANLARVPSYIQSGRLEEAERLLISVLRDAEEESDTYWEGLLTLTELYERQERYREALILSREVPDKLSPDSELGKRGRRLRARLHEAEGEDDLARDCLRSLGLWS
;
A
#
# COMPACT_ATOMS: atom_id res chain seq x y z
N MET A 1 8.27 4.57 25.22
CA MET A 1 7.11 5.23 24.62
C MET A 1 7.00 4.69 23.21
N THR A 2 5.99 3.87 22.95
CA THR A 2 5.57 3.57 21.58
C THR A 2 4.89 4.84 21.06
N ASP A 3 5.48 5.46 20.04
CA ASP A 3 4.88 6.63 19.37
C ASP A 3 3.55 6.21 18.73
N ASP A 4 2.53 7.08 18.79
CA ASP A 4 1.21 6.85 18.19
C ASP A 4 1.35 6.43 16.71
N PRO A 5 0.78 5.29 16.27
CA PRO A 5 0.90 4.80 14.91
C PRO A 5 0.43 5.84 13.88
N ARG A 6 -0.57 6.66 14.21
CA ARG A 6 -1.03 7.74 13.33
C ARG A 6 0.02 8.85 13.20
N ALA A 7 0.65 9.25 14.30
CA ALA A 7 1.74 10.22 14.29
C ALA A 7 2.97 9.71 13.53
N ASN A 8 3.30 8.42 13.66
CA ASN A 8 4.37 7.79 12.90
C ASN A 8 4.08 7.78 11.40
N LEU A 9 2.88 7.39 11.01
CA LEU A 9 2.44 7.41 9.62
C LEU A 9 2.55 8.82 9.01
N ALA A 10 2.12 9.85 9.73
CA ALA A 10 2.19 11.24 9.26
C ALA A 10 3.63 11.73 8.97
N ARG A 11 4.64 11.10 9.57
CA ARG A 11 6.06 11.46 9.37
C ARG A 11 6.66 10.78 8.13
N VAL A 12 6.12 9.64 7.71
CA VAL A 12 6.64 8.81 6.60
C VAL A 12 6.94 9.63 5.33
N PRO A 13 6.05 10.53 4.85
CA PRO A 13 6.33 11.30 3.63
C PRO A 13 7.63 12.09 3.67
N SER A 14 8.02 12.64 4.83
CA SER A 14 9.28 13.39 4.97
C SER A 14 10.52 12.52 4.79
N TYR A 15 10.49 11.28 5.26
CA TYR A 15 11.57 10.31 5.07
C TYR A 15 11.67 9.92 3.60
N ILE A 16 10.53 9.61 2.95
CA ILE A 16 10.47 9.27 1.53
C ILE A 16 11.00 10.42 0.66
N GLN A 17 10.55 11.65 0.92
CA GLN A 17 10.99 12.85 0.18
C GLN A 17 12.49 13.13 0.34
N SER A 18 13.06 12.77 1.49
CA SER A 18 14.49 12.92 1.77
C SER A 18 15.33 11.73 1.26
N GLY A 19 14.74 10.77 0.56
CA GLY A 19 15.42 9.56 0.08
C GLY A 19 15.77 8.54 1.17
N ARG A 20 15.23 8.71 2.39
CA ARG A 20 15.49 7.89 3.58
C ARG A 20 14.56 6.68 3.61
N LEU A 21 14.65 5.83 2.59
CA LEU A 21 13.65 4.79 2.32
C LEU A 21 13.65 3.68 3.38
N GLU A 22 14.81 3.25 3.87
CA GLU A 22 14.90 2.20 4.90
C GLU A 22 14.30 2.65 6.24
N GLU A 23 14.35 3.95 6.51
CA GLU A 23 13.80 4.54 7.73
C GLU A 23 12.29 4.75 7.61
N ALA A 24 11.81 5.12 6.42
CA ALA A 24 10.39 5.09 6.11
C ALA A 24 9.82 3.66 6.26
N GLU A 25 10.51 2.65 5.73
CA GLU A 25 10.12 1.23 5.84
C GLU A 25 10.04 0.79 7.32
N ARG A 26 11.09 1.02 8.11
CA ARG A 26 11.07 0.71 9.55
C ARG A 26 9.92 1.40 10.29
N LEU A 27 9.63 2.65 9.93
CA LEU A 27 8.54 3.40 10.54
C LEU A 27 7.18 2.81 10.18
N LEU A 28 6.96 2.47 8.90
CA LEU A 28 5.73 1.83 8.42
C LEU A 28 5.53 0.45 9.07
N ILE A 29 6.58 -0.35 9.24
CA ILE A 29 6.52 -1.62 9.96
C ILE A 29 6.08 -1.39 11.42
N SER A 30 6.57 -0.33 12.07
CA SER A 30 6.10 0.04 13.41
C SER A 30 4.63 0.46 13.41
N VAL A 31 4.19 1.23 12.42
CA VAL A 31 2.77 1.61 12.27
C VAL A 31 1.89 0.36 12.18
N LEU A 32 2.26 -0.60 11.32
CA LEU A 32 1.49 -1.83 11.12
C LEU A 32 1.44 -2.73 12.35
N ARG A 33 2.51 -2.74 13.16
CA ARG A 33 2.56 -3.50 14.41
C ARG A 33 1.69 -2.89 15.51
N ASP A 34 1.65 -1.56 15.57
CA ASP A 34 1.10 -0.83 16.71
C ASP A 34 -0.33 -0.29 16.44
N ALA A 35 -0.77 -0.23 15.18
CA ALA A 35 -2.13 0.15 14.80
C ALA A 35 -3.14 -0.96 15.11
N GLU A 36 -4.38 -0.57 15.41
CA GLU A 36 -5.50 -1.50 15.46
C GLU A 36 -5.71 -2.14 14.08
N GLU A 37 -5.83 -3.45 14.04
CA GLU A 37 -6.02 -4.22 12.80
C GLU A 37 -7.26 -3.71 12.07
N GLU A 38 -7.16 -3.57 10.74
CA GLU A 38 -8.21 -3.05 9.87
C GLU A 38 -8.67 -1.60 10.12
N SER A 39 -7.99 -0.85 10.99
CA SER A 39 -8.20 0.60 11.10
C SER A 39 -7.72 1.36 9.86
N ASP A 40 -8.21 2.59 9.65
CA ASP A 40 -7.72 3.45 8.55
C ASP A 40 -6.20 3.65 8.61
N THR A 41 -5.63 3.82 9.81
CA THR A 41 -4.17 3.94 10.02
C THR A 41 -3.44 2.67 9.56
N TYR A 42 -3.99 1.50 9.85
CA TYR A 42 -3.41 0.22 9.41
C TYR A 42 -3.43 0.12 7.88
N TRP A 43 -4.57 0.40 7.24
CA TRP A 43 -4.70 0.34 5.78
C TRP A 43 -3.84 1.37 5.05
N GLU A 44 -3.79 2.60 5.55
CA GLU A 44 -2.92 3.64 5.00
C GLU A 44 -1.44 3.26 5.14
N GLY A 45 -1.04 2.68 6.28
CA GLY A 45 0.30 2.17 6.51
C GLY A 45 0.66 1.05 5.53
N LEU A 46 -0.23 0.08 5.34
CA LEU A 46 0.00 -1.09 4.48
C LEU A 46 0.12 -0.67 3.00
N LEU A 47 -0.77 0.20 2.55
CA LEU A 47 -0.72 0.78 1.20
C LEU A 47 0.56 1.57 0.97
N THR A 48 0.97 2.38 1.94
CA THR A 48 2.18 3.20 1.82
C THR A 48 3.45 2.35 1.83
N LEU A 49 3.49 1.25 2.59
CA LEU A 49 4.58 0.29 2.55
C LEU A 49 4.65 -0.44 1.20
N THR A 50 3.49 -0.80 0.66
CA THR A 50 3.39 -1.43 -0.66
C THR A 50 3.90 -0.50 -1.76
N GLU A 51 3.52 0.78 -1.73
CA GLU A 51 4.05 1.81 -2.65
C GLU A 51 5.55 2.05 -2.46
N LEU A 52 6.04 1.98 -1.22
CA LEU A 52 7.47 2.12 -0.94
C LEU A 52 8.27 0.98 -1.57
N TYR A 53 7.73 -0.24 -1.59
CA TYR A 53 8.34 -1.38 -2.28
C TYR A 53 8.23 -1.27 -3.80
N GLU A 54 7.09 -0.81 -4.33
CA GLU A 54 6.94 -0.48 -5.76
C GLU A 54 8.04 0.51 -6.21
N ARG A 55 8.24 1.59 -5.45
CA ARG A 55 9.26 2.62 -5.75
C ARG A 55 10.71 2.11 -5.69
N GLN A 56 10.94 1.01 -4.98
CA GLN A 56 12.23 0.34 -4.88
C GLN A 56 12.36 -0.82 -5.88
N GLU A 57 11.40 -0.99 -6.79
CA GLU A 57 11.32 -2.10 -7.74
C GLU A 57 11.27 -3.48 -7.06
N ARG A 58 10.85 -3.52 -5.78
CA ARG A 58 10.63 -4.73 -4.98
C ARG A 58 9.22 -5.28 -5.27
N TYR A 59 8.90 -5.48 -6.54
CA TYR A 59 7.53 -5.76 -7.00
C TYR A 59 6.94 -7.03 -6.40
N ARG A 60 7.73 -8.10 -6.21
CA ARG A 60 7.27 -9.34 -5.56
C ARG A 60 6.86 -9.12 -4.11
N GLU A 61 7.63 -8.36 -3.34
CA GLU A 61 7.31 -8.04 -1.95
C GLU A 61 6.07 -7.14 -1.88
N ALA A 62 5.99 -6.16 -2.78
CA ALA A 62 4.82 -5.31 -2.93
C ALA A 62 3.57 -6.14 -3.29
N LEU A 63 3.68 -7.10 -4.21
CA LEU A 63 2.56 -7.97 -4.59
C LEU A 63 2.06 -8.80 -3.41
N ILE A 64 2.97 -9.36 -2.60
CA ILE A 64 2.61 -10.11 -1.39
C ILE A 64 1.76 -9.23 -0.46
N LEU A 65 2.22 -8.01 -0.16
CA LEU A 65 1.46 -7.07 0.69
C LEU A 65 0.14 -6.63 0.05
N SER A 66 0.15 -6.39 -1.26
CA SER A 66 -1.04 -5.94 -2.00
C SER A 66 -2.18 -6.94 -2.01
N ARG A 67 -1.93 -8.21 -1.65
CA ARG A 67 -2.97 -9.24 -1.53
C ARG A 67 -3.79 -9.11 -0.25
N GLU A 68 -3.27 -8.44 0.78
CA GLU A 68 -3.99 -8.24 2.04
C GLU A 68 -4.98 -7.07 1.98
N VAL A 69 -4.79 -6.15 1.03
CA VAL A 69 -5.54 -4.89 0.87
C VAL A 69 -6.91 -4.97 0.13
N PRO A 70 -7.14 -5.76 -0.95
CA PRO A 70 -8.20 -5.43 -1.91
C PRO A 70 -9.59 -5.98 -1.56
N ASP A 71 -9.68 -7.00 -0.69
CA ASP A 71 -10.93 -7.71 -0.43
C ASP A 71 -11.62 -7.25 0.86
N LYS A 72 -10.90 -6.61 1.78
CA LYS A 72 -11.48 -6.07 3.03
C LYS A 72 -11.98 -4.62 2.89
N LEU A 73 -11.46 -3.88 1.91
CA LEU A 73 -11.84 -2.49 1.66
C LEU A 73 -12.92 -2.39 0.59
N SER A 74 -13.92 -1.53 0.85
CA SER A 74 -14.95 -1.20 -0.15
C SER A 74 -14.33 -0.72 -1.46
N PRO A 75 -14.78 -1.20 -2.65
CA PRO A 75 -14.32 -0.72 -3.95
C PRO A 75 -14.59 0.76 -4.19
N ASP A 76 -15.57 1.32 -3.49
CA ASP A 76 -15.94 2.72 -3.66
C ASP A 76 -15.19 3.66 -2.70
N SER A 77 -14.47 3.12 -1.70
CA SER A 77 -13.65 3.93 -0.78
C SER A 77 -12.34 4.36 -1.43
N GLU A 78 -11.78 5.48 -0.99
CA GLU A 78 -10.50 5.98 -1.51
C GLU A 78 -9.36 4.99 -1.26
N LEU A 79 -9.33 4.34 -0.10
CA LEU A 79 -8.34 3.30 0.21
C LEU A 79 -8.51 2.07 -0.69
N GLY A 80 -9.75 1.64 -0.94
CA GLY A 80 -10.03 0.51 -1.83
C GLY A 80 -9.65 0.80 -3.29
N LYS A 81 -9.96 2.00 -3.79
CA LYS A 81 -9.52 2.46 -5.12
C LYS A 81 -8.00 2.53 -5.22
N ARG A 82 -7.34 3.11 -4.22
CA ARG A 82 -5.87 3.21 -4.15
C ARG A 82 -5.23 1.83 -4.18
N GLY A 83 -5.71 0.89 -3.36
CA GLY A 83 -5.22 -0.48 -3.31
C GLY A 83 -5.36 -1.23 -4.64
N ARG A 84 -6.52 -1.13 -5.30
CA ARG A 84 -6.74 -1.78 -6.60
C ARG A 84 -5.86 -1.20 -7.70
N ARG A 85 -5.68 0.12 -7.76
CA ARG A 85 -4.77 0.77 -8.71
C ARG A 85 -3.31 0.39 -8.45
N LEU A 86 -2.89 0.35 -7.19
CA LEU A 86 -1.54 -0.08 -6.82
C LEU A 86 -1.30 -1.52 -7.24
N ARG A 87 -2.21 -2.44 -6.93
CA ARG A 87 -2.10 -3.84 -7.34
C ARG A 87 -2.07 -4.02 -8.86
N ALA A 88 -2.86 -3.25 -9.60
CA ALA A 88 -2.80 -3.24 -11.06
C ALA A 88 -1.39 -2.86 -11.58
N ARG A 89 -0.82 -1.75 -11.09
CA ARG A 89 0.54 -1.31 -11.46
C ARG A 89 1.61 -2.35 -11.13
N LEU A 90 1.46 -3.06 -10.01
CA LEU A 90 2.38 -4.14 -9.63
C LEU A 90 2.29 -5.34 -10.58
N HIS A 91 1.08 -5.74 -10.97
CA HIS A 91 0.90 -6.79 -11.99
C HIS A 91 1.45 -6.36 -13.36
N GLU A 92 1.24 -5.11 -13.78
CA GLU A 92 1.85 -4.56 -15.00
C GLU A 92 3.38 -4.62 -14.95
N ALA A 93 3.99 -4.26 -13.81
CA ALA A 93 5.44 -4.31 -13.64
C ALA A 93 6.02 -5.72 -13.74
N GLU A 94 5.29 -6.75 -13.31
CA GLU A 94 5.68 -8.16 -13.46
C GLU A 94 5.24 -8.79 -14.81
N GLY A 95 4.59 -8.02 -15.70
CA GLY A 95 4.10 -8.50 -17.00
C GLY A 95 2.84 -9.37 -16.93
N GLU A 96 2.09 -9.28 -15.83
CA GLU A 96 0.85 -10.02 -15.57
C GLU A 96 -0.38 -9.21 -16.02
N ASP A 97 -0.42 -8.79 -17.28
CA ASP A 97 -1.40 -7.84 -17.83
C ASP A 97 -2.86 -8.25 -17.58
N ASP A 98 -3.19 -9.53 -17.63
CA ASP A 98 -4.55 -10.01 -17.39
C ASP A 98 -4.98 -9.78 -15.92
N LEU A 99 -4.08 -10.01 -14.96
CA LEU A 99 -4.33 -9.74 -13.55
C LEU A 99 -4.43 -8.24 -13.27
N ALA A 100 -3.64 -7.42 -13.97
CA ALA A 100 -3.75 -5.97 -13.90
C ALA A 100 -5.13 -5.48 -14.39
N ARG A 101 -5.60 -5.98 -15.54
CA ARG A 101 -6.94 -5.65 -16.08
C ARG A 101 -8.05 -6.07 -15.13
N ASP A 102 -7.96 -7.25 -14.53
CA ASP A 102 -8.97 -7.72 -13.57
C ASP A 102 -9.03 -6.82 -12.33
N CYS A 103 -7.89 -6.33 -11.84
CA CYS A 103 -7.85 -5.33 -10.76
C CYS A 103 -8.60 -4.05 -11.14
N LEU A 104 -8.44 -3.56 -12.37
CA LEU A 104 -9.08 -2.31 -12.84
C LEU A 104 -10.57 -2.50 -13.20
N ARG A 105 -10.96 -3.69 -13.68
CA ARG A 105 -12.36 -4.00 -14.01
C ARG A 105 -13.28 -3.85 -12.79
N SER A 106 -12.79 -4.23 -11.61
CA SER A 106 -13.52 -4.10 -10.34
C SER A 106 -13.80 -2.64 -9.91
N LEU A 107 -13.18 -1.66 -10.58
CA LEU A 107 -13.41 -0.22 -10.37
C LEU A 107 -14.38 0.40 -11.38
N GLY A 108 -14.97 -0.40 -12.29
CA GLY A 108 -15.81 0.12 -13.37
C GLY A 108 -15.04 0.95 -14.41
N LEU A 109 -13.70 0.81 -14.47
CA LEU A 109 -12.83 1.59 -15.35
C LEU A 109 -12.67 0.99 -16.76
N TRP A 110 -13.40 -0.09 -17.08
CA TRP A 110 -13.42 -0.74 -18.39
C TRP A 110 -14.88 -1.06 -18.77
N SER A 111 -15.32 -0.55 -19.93
CA SER A 111 -16.62 -0.80 -20.58
C SER A 111 -16.42 -1.41 -21.95
#